data_AF-A0A803M2U4-F1
#
_entry.id   AF-A0A803M2U4-F1
#
_cell.length_a   1.000
_cell.length_b   1.000
_cell.length_c   1.000
_cell.angle_alpha   90.00
_cell.angle_beta   90.00
_cell.angle_gamma   90.00
#
_symmetry.space_group_name_H-M   'P 1'
#
loop_
_entity.id
_entity.type
_entity.pdbx_description
1 polymer ?
#
loop_
_entity_poly.entity_id
_entity_poly.type
_entity_poly.pdbx_seq_one_letter_code
_entity_poly.pdbx_strand_id
1 'polypeptide(L)'
;MPDSFPNFKRFVDNLLQLCHSHNITTFRLHFGRDDLSPYKFGRCKQGCLPQLNPMHLNTWMCFPLTRGVKELDIRACVREPGKLPSALFGCPTLEVLKINVNLHLEVPLSFCLPNLKEFNLTLPVIPDGDFATRLVSSCPSLEHFTLNGYWNPLNPIMISSPSLRRLSVITRTFGSSYLRTEVVLDVTNVEYLMYDDVSASHYCIGDLNALVEAEINQTVPEDTLNLLWRLSNVRRLFLMESCVVALHLCESEQLKLPVFRNLNHLKLGCSAFISWYTLLMELLNCAPFLETLSLPKVSVMSSIPDNLK
;
A
#
# COMPACT_ATOMS: atom_id res chain seq x y z
N MET A 1 32.32 2.45 10.23
CA MET A 1 32.16 0.98 10.18
C MET A 1 32.12 0.60 8.70
N PRO A 2 32.84 -0.44 8.25
CA PRO A 2 32.87 -0.81 6.84
C PRO A 2 31.47 -1.25 6.38
N ASP A 3 31.10 -0.84 5.16
CA ASP A 3 29.87 -1.24 4.47
C ASP A 3 29.63 -2.74 4.67
N SER A 4 28.49 -3.17 5.21
CA SER A 4 28.20 -4.58 5.48
C SER A 4 28.04 -5.44 4.21
N PHE A 5 28.24 -4.86 3.02
CA PHE A 5 28.12 -5.52 1.72
C PHE A 5 29.13 -4.96 0.68
N PRO A 6 30.44 -4.96 0.96
CA PRO A 6 31.41 -4.29 0.09
C PRO A 6 31.54 -5.00 -1.28
N ASN A 7 31.37 -6.33 -1.31
CA ASN A 7 31.35 -7.12 -2.54
C ASN A 7 30.14 -6.81 -3.41
N PHE A 8 28.95 -6.63 -2.82
CA PHE A 8 27.74 -6.30 -3.59
C PHE A 8 27.83 -4.90 -4.16
N LYS A 9 28.23 -3.91 -3.35
CA LYS A 9 28.45 -2.54 -3.82
C LYS A 9 29.40 -2.51 -5.02
N ARG A 10 30.58 -3.11 -4.89
CA ARG A 10 31.57 -3.17 -5.97
C ARG A 10 31.04 -3.91 -7.19
N PHE A 11 30.28 -4.99 -6.99
CA PHE A 11 29.64 -5.71 -8.09
C PHE A 11 28.67 -4.80 -8.86
N VAL A 12 27.78 -4.09 -8.17
CA VAL A 12 26.82 -3.16 -8.81
C VAL A 12 27.56 -2.03 -9.49
N ASP A 13 28.52 -1.38 -8.81
CA ASP A 13 29.31 -0.28 -9.39
C ASP A 13 30.02 -0.73 -10.68
N ASN A 14 30.68 -1.89 -10.67
CA ASN A 14 31.35 -2.43 -11.85
C ASN A 14 30.37 -2.78 -12.97
N LEU A 15 29.22 -3.37 -12.63
CA LEU A 15 28.19 -3.71 -13.61
C LEU A 15 27.64 -2.47 -14.31
N LEU A 16 27.34 -1.42 -13.55
CA LEU A 16 26.84 -0.15 -14.12
C LEU A 16 27.91 0.55 -14.96
N GLN A 17 29.18 0.53 -14.53
CA GLN A 17 30.28 1.11 -15.30
C GLN A 17 30.53 0.40 -16.63
N LEU A 18 30.46 -0.93 -16.65
CA LEU A 18 30.66 -1.75 -17.85
C LEU A 18 29.42 -1.80 -18.76
N CYS A 19 28.28 -1.31 -18.29
CA CYS A 19 27.05 -1.33 -19.05
C CYS A 19 27.01 -0.20 -20.08
N HIS A 20 27.41 -0.55 -21.31
CA HIS A 20 27.32 0.32 -22.50
C HIS A 20 25.99 0.21 -23.25
N SER A 21 25.06 -0.64 -22.78
CA SER A 21 23.76 -0.78 -23.43
C SER A 21 22.92 0.48 -23.23
N HIS A 22 22.47 1.06 -24.34
CA HIS A 22 21.48 2.14 -24.37
C HIS A 22 20.04 1.61 -24.46
N ASN A 23 19.86 0.29 -24.58
CA ASN A 23 18.55 -0.35 -24.75
C ASN A 23 17.99 -0.93 -23.45
N ILE A 24 18.43 -0.43 -22.30
CA ILE A 24 17.92 -0.89 -21.00
C ILE A 24 16.49 -0.39 -20.84
N THR A 25 15.52 -1.24 -21.18
CA THR A 25 14.11 -0.92 -21.00
C THR A 25 13.64 -1.17 -19.57
N THR A 26 14.28 -2.10 -18.86
CA THR A 26 13.92 -2.50 -17.51
C THR A 26 15.16 -2.54 -16.62
N PHE A 27 15.08 -1.90 -15.46
CA PHE A 27 16.11 -1.95 -14.43
C PHE A 27 15.49 -2.35 -13.10
N ARG A 28 15.94 -3.46 -12.52
CA ARG A 28 15.48 -3.94 -11.21
C ARG A 28 16.66 -4.11 -10.27
N LEU A 29 16.56 -3.54 -9.08
CA LEU A 29 17.58 -3.62 -8.05
C LEU A 29 16.96 -3.90 -6.69
N HIS A 30 17.08 -5.15 -6.23
CA HIS A 30 16.50 -5.63 -4.98
C HIS A 30 17.61 -6.10 -4.04
N PHE A 31 17.70 -5.51 -2.86
CA PHE A 31 18.61 -5.94 -1.81
C PHE A 31 18.17 -5.45 -0.42
N GLY A 32 18.63 -6.13 0.63
CA GLY A 32 18.21 -5.85 2.00
C GLY A 32 16.93 -6.59 2.38
N ARG A 33 16.28 -6.19 3.48
CA ARG A 33 14.99 -6.75 3.92
C ARG A 33 13.83 -5.97 3.29
N ASP A 34 12.76 -6.69 2.96
CA ASP A 34 11.52 -6.15 2.37
C ASP A 34 10.61 -5.42 3.37
N ASP A 35 10.88 -5.53 4.67
CA ASP A 35 9.96 -5.06 5.71
C ASP A 35 10.28 -3.63 6.17
N LEU A 36 9.53 -2.67 5.62
CA LEU A 36 9.56 -1.26 5.99
C LEU A 36 8.75 -0.92 7.27
N SER A 37 8.36 -1.90 8.11
CA SER A 37 7.64 -1.59 9.35
C SER A 37 8.53 -0.85 10.39
N PRO A 38 8.15 0.34 10.88
CA PRO A 38 8.90 1.10 11.90
C PRO A 38 9.03 0.43 13.25
N TYR A 39 8.07 -0.41 13.62
CA TYR A 39 8.20 -1.29 14.78
C TYR A 39 9.40 -2.25 14.69
N LYS A 40 9.97 -2.43 13.49
CA LYS A 40 11.20 -3.19 13.23
C LYS A 40 12.42 -2.31 12.93
N PHE A 41 12.25 -1.08 12.42
CA PHE A 41 13.37 -0.15 12.25
C PHE A 41 14.10 0.15 13.57
N GLY A 42 13.35 0.38 14.66
CA GLY A 42 13.94 0.54 16.01
C GLY A 42 14.57 -0.72 16.61
N ARG A 43 14.35 -1.90 15.99
CA ARG A 43 14.86 -3.22 16.44
C ARG A 43 15.89 -3.83 15.47
N CYS A 44 16.44 -3.02 14.56
CA CYS A 44 17.42 -3.50 13.59
C CYS A 44 18.81 -3.61 14.26
N LYS A 45 19.23 -4.83 14.60
CA LYS A 45 20.57 -5.11 15.16
C LYS A 45 21.67 -4.77 14.14
N GLN A 46 22.89 -4.51 14.61
CA GLN A 46 24.06 -4.30 13.75
C GLN A 46 24.21 -5.43 12.71
N GLY A 47 24.33 -5.08 11.42
CA GLY A 47 24.41 -6.02 10.30
C GLY A 47 23.07 -6.42 9.65
N CYS A 48 21.93 -5.96 10.18
CA CYS A 48 20.61 -6.24 9.60
C CYS A 48 20.37 -5.59 8.22
N LEU A 49 21.02 -4.45 7.97
CA LEU A 49 20.89 -3.65 6.76
C LEU A 49 22.27 -3.34 6.21
N PRO A 50 22.39 -3.17 4.88
CA PRO A 50 23.58 -2.65 4.25
C PRO A 50 23.90 -1.25 4.78
N GLN A 51 25.10 -1.09 5.32
CA GLN A 51 25.71 0.23 5.40
C GLN A 51 26.14 0.60 3.98
N LEU A 52 25.44 1.58 3.41
CA LEU A 52 25.61 2.09 2.06
C LEU A 52 25.40 3.59 2.15
N ASN A 53 26.36 4.37 1.66
CA ASN A 53 26.17 5.82 1.55
C ASN A 53 24.93 6.10 0.65
N PRO A 54 23.94 6.88 1.11
CA PRO A 54 22.75 7.21 0.34
C PRO A 54 23.02 7.70 -1.09
N MET A 55 24.11 8.42 -1.28
CA MET A 55 24.50 8.95 -2.59
C MET A 55 24.78 7.82 -3.59
N HIS A 56 25.30 6.67 -3.16
CA HIS A 56 25.50 5.52 -4.05
C HIS A 56 24.17 4.95 -4.54
N LEU A 57 23.20 4.76 -3.63
CA LEU A 57 21.87 4.28 -4.03
C LEU A 57 21.21 5.26 -5.00
N ASN A 58 21.36 6.56 -4.78
CA ASN A 58 20.88 7.58 -5.71
C ASN A 58 21.57 7.48 -7.07
N THR A 59 22.89 7.27 -7.13
CA THR A 59 23.60 7.04 -8.39
C THR A 59 23.06 5.81 -9.12
N TRP A 60 22.81 4.71 -8.41
CA TRP A 60 22.26 3.48 -9.01
C TRP A 60 20.84 3.68 -9.54
N MET A 61 20.00 4.44 -8.83
CA MET A 61 18.65 4.79 -9.27
C MET A 61 18.65 5.74 -10.47
N CYS A 62 19.57 6.70 -10.52
CA CYS A 62 19.66 7.68 -11.61
C CYS A 62 20.29 7.13 -12.87
N PHE A 63 21.16 6.12 -12.76
CA PHE A 63 21.83 5.49 -13.91
C PHE A 63 20.88 5.07 -15.04
N PRO A 64 19.81 4.27 -14.79
CA PRO A 64 18.89 3.86 -15.84
C PRO A 64 18.01 5.01 -16.37
N LEU A 65 17.73 6.04 -15.55
CA LEU A 65 16.95 7.20 -15.97
C LEU A 65 17.64 7.97 -17.10
N THR A 66 18.97 8.13 -17.03
CA THR A 66 19.77 8.78 -18.09
C THR A 66 19.79 8.01 -19.41
N ARG A 67 19.28 6.77 -19.42
CA ARG A 67 19.23 5.88 -20.60
C ARG A 67 17.80 5.66 -21.10
N GLY A 68 16.82 6.41 -20.61
CA GLY A 68 15.45 6.31 -21.07
C GLY A 68 14.77 5.00 -20.69
N VAL A 69 15.05 4.49 -19.49
CA VAL A 69 14.40 3.28 -18.96
C VAL A 69 12.87 3.43 -18.95
N LYS A 70 12.18 2.32 -19.19
CA LYS A 70 10.71 2.24 -19.15
C LYS A 70 10.20 1.67 -17.84
N GLU A 71 10.90 0.70 -17.28
CA GLU A 71 10.55 0.09 -16.00
C GLU A 71 11.70 0.24 -15.01
N LEU A 72 11.41 0.83 -13.86
CA LEU A 72 12.32 0.94 -12.74
C LEU A 72 11.70 0.31 -11.49
N ASP A 73 12.31 -0.75 -10.97
CA ASP A 73 11.86 -1.45 -9.76
C ASP A 73 13.00 -1.53 -8.73
N ILE A 74 12.89 -0.74 -7.68
CA ILE A 74 13.90 -0.61 -6.63
C ILE A 74 13.31 -1.08 -5.30
N ARG A 75 13.98 -2.06 -4.68
CA ARG A 75 13.67 -2.53 -3.32
C ARG A 75 14.95 -2.50 -2.51
N ALA A 76 15.08 -1.51 -1.64
CA ALA A 76 16.35 -1.26 -0.96
C ALA A 76 16.14 -0.59 0.40
N CYS A 77 16.57 -1.27 1.46
CA CYS A 77 16.67 -0.69 2.79
C CYS A 77 18.14 -0.51 3.17
N VAL A 78 18.53 0.68 3.59
CA VAL A 78 19.91 1.01 4.00
C VAL A 78 19.97 1.43 5.46
N ARG A 79 21.13 1.24 6.10
CA ARG A 79 21.31 1.57 7.53
C ARG A 79 21.19 3.07 7.82
N GLU A 80 21.74 3.89 6.95
CA GLU A 80 21.73 5.35 7.05
C GLU A 80 20.91 5.87 5.87
N PRO A 81 19.60 6.12 6.05
CA PRO A 81 18.74 6.56 4.96
C PRO A 81 19.03 8.01 4.57
N GLY A 82 19.07 8.29 3.28
CA GLY A 82 19.15 9.65 2.75
C GLY A 82 17.88 10.05 2.01
N LYS A 83 18.04 10.89 0.99
CA LYS A 83 16.93 11.43 0.20
C LYS A 83 16.71 10.63 -1.08
N LEU A 84 15.44 10.40 -1.41
CA LEU A 84 15.04 9.85 -2.71
C LEU A 84 15.31 10.90 -3.81
N PRO A 85 15.94 10.52 -4.95
CA PRO A 85 16.29 11.49 -5.98
C PRO A 85 15.05 11.93 -6.75
N SER A 86 14.85 13.25 -6.84
CA SER A 86 13.73 13.86 -7.57
C SER A 86 13.70 13.51 -9.06
N ALA A 87 14.84 13.12 -9.64
CA ALA A 87 14.96 12.68 -11.03
C ALA A 87 14.02 11.51 -11.39
N LEU A 88 13.66 10.67 -10.41
CA LEU A 88 12.69 9.58 -10.58
C LEU A 88 11.32 10.07 -11.05
N PHE A 89 10.98 11.31 -10.70
CA PHE A 89 9.67 11.90 -10.94
C PHE A 89 9.61 12.79 -12.19
N GLY A 90 10.66 12.79 -13.01
CA GLY A 90 10.78 13.61 -14.21
C GLY A 90 11.25 12.87 -15.45
N CYS A 91 11.25 11.53 -15.43
CA CYS A 91 11.72 10.72 -16.56
C CYS A 91 10.55 10.39 -17.50
N PRO A 92 10.46 11.00 -18.69
CA PRO A 92 9.27 10.88 -19.54
C PRO A 92 9.12 9.51 -20.19
N THR A 93 10.17 8.68 -20.20
CA THR A 93 10.14 7.33 -20.76
C THR A 93 9.56 6.28 -19.80
N LEU A 94 9.45 6.60 -18.51
CA LEU A 94 8.95 5.66 -17.51
C LEU A 94 7.49 5.30 -17.78
N GLU A 95 7.24 4.00 -17.90
CA GLU A 95 5.92 3.37 -17.95
C GLU A 95 5.60 2.69 -16.61
N VAL A 96 6.61 2.22 -15.88
CA VAL A 96 6.46 1.52 -14.60
C VAL A 96 7.51 2.00 -13.60
N LEU A 97 7.07 2.45 -12.43
CA LEU A 97 7.95 2.90 -11.34
C LEU A 97 7.54 2.24 -10.02
N LYS A 98 8.38 1.35 -9.50
CA LYS A 98 8.18 0.64 -8.23
C LYS A 98 9.33 0.99 -7.29
N ILE A 99 9.02 1.66 -6.19
CA ILE A 99 10.00 2.11 -5.21
C ILE A 99 9.56 1.61 -3.85
N ASN A 100 10.33 0.71 -3.25
CA ASN A 100 10.17 0.27 -1.86
C ASN A 100 11.51 0.48 -1.17
N VAL A 101 11.64 1.63 -0.51
CA VAL A 101 12.90 2.03 0.12
C VAL A 101 12.65 2.71 1.45
N ASN A 102 13.66 2.73 2.31
CA ASN A 102 13.59 3.46 3.58
C ASN A 102 14.13 4.90 3.50
N LEU A 103 14.09 5.51 2.31
CA LEU A 103 14.58 6.87 2.05
C LEU A 103 13.50 7.93 2.30
N HIS A 104 13.93 9.18 2.53
CA HIS A 104 13.03 10.32 2.67
C HIS A 104 12.75 10.95 1.31
N LEU A 105 11.47 11.14 0.98
CA LEU A 105 11.07 11.85 -0.23
C LEU A 105 10.88 13.34 0.08
N GLU A 106 11.68 14.18 -0.57
CA GLU A 106 11.37 15.61 -0.69
C GLU A 106 10.49 15.81 -1.93
N VAL A 107 9.29 16.34 -1.72
CA VAL A 107 8.30 16.49 -2.79
C VAL A 107 8.87 17.40 -3.89
N PRO A 108 8.99 16.93 -5.14
CA PRO A 108 9.45 17.78 -6.23
C PRO A 108 8.43 18.88 -6.52
N LEU A 109 8.88 20.01 -7.06
CA LEU A 109 8.00 21.14 -7.45
C LEU A 109 7.07 20.78 -8.62
N SER A 110 7.48 19.85 -9.48
CA SER A 110 6.67 19.34 -10.57
C SER A 110 6.98 17.86 -10.82
N PHE A 111 5.98 17.17 -11.39
CA PHE A 111 6.11 15.80 -11.86
C PHE A 111 6.02 15.82 -13.39
N CYS A 112 6.82 15.00 -14.06
CA CYS A 112 6.79 14.86 -15.51
C CYS A 112 6.94 13.38 -15.87
N LEU A 113 5.83 12.65 -15.79
CA LEU A 113 5.75 11.21 -16.00
C LEU A 113 4.59 10.87 -16.98
N PRO A 114 4.58 11.46 -18.20
CA PRO A 114 3.45 11.38 -19.13
C PRO A 114 3.06 9.96 -19.56
N ASN A 115 4.02 9.03 -19.59
CA ASN A 115 3.80 7.65 -20.05
C ASN A 115 3.59 6.64 -18.92
N LEU A 116 3.56 7.11 -17.66
CA LEU A 116 3.53 6.23 -16.51
C LEU A 116 2.15 5.57 -16.36
N LYS A 117 2.16 4.24 -16.34
CA LYS A 117 0.97 3.37 -16.22
C LYS A 117 0.88 2.72 -14.84
N GLU A 118 2.01 2.37 -14.24
CA GLU A 118 2.06 1.77 -12.91
C GLU A 118 3.03 2.55 -12.00
N PHE A 119 2.52 2.97 -10.86
CA PHE A 119 3.30 3.63 -9.81
C PHE A 119 3.04 2.95 -8.47
N ASN A 120 4.09 2.36 -7.89
CA ASN A 120 4.06 1.78 -6.56
C ASN A 120 5.14 2.46 -5.70
N LEU A 121 4.70 3.14 -4.66
CA LEU A 121 5.59 3.82 -3.73
C LEU A 121 5.35 3.33 -2.31
N THR A 122 6.36 2.67 -1.76
CA THR A 122 6.45 2.34 -0.35
C THR A 122 7.60 3.11 0.29
N LEU A 123 7.27 3.96 1.27
CA LEU A 123 8.21 4.80 2.02
C LEU A 123 7.98 4.68 3.53
N PRO A 124 8.97 5.04 4.37
CA PRO A 124 8.76 5.14 5.81
C PRO A 124 7.69 6.18 6.13
N VAL A 125 7.73 7.33 5.46
CA VAL A 125 6.79 8.43 5.63
C VAL A 125 6.40 8.95 4.25
N ILE A 126 5.10 9.01 4.00
CA ILE A 126 4.52 9.67 2.83
C ILE A 126 4.59 11.18 3.09
N PRO A 127 5.07 11.99 2.13
CA PRO A 127 5.14 13.43 2.31
C PRO A 127 3.78 14.08 2.57
N ASP A 128 3.81 15.15 3.36
CA ASP A 128 2.63 15.96 3.67
C ASP A 128 2.09 16.72 2.44
N GLY A 129 0.88 17.28 2.57
CA GLY A 129 0.26 18.13 1.57
C GLY A 129 -0.43 17.38 0.43
N ASP A 130 -0.32 17.94 -0.77
CA ASP A 130 -1.06 17.53 -1.98
C ASP A 130 -0.27 16.55 -2.88
N PHE A 131 0.72 15.84 -2.31
CA PHE A 131 1.62 14.96 -3.04
C PHE A 131 0.89 13.96 -3.94
N ALA A 132 -0.06 13.19 -3.39
CA ALA A 132 -0.81 12.19 -4.14
C ALA A 132 -1.63 12.82 -5.26
N THR A 133 -2.33 13.92 -4.95
CA THR A 133 -3.15 14.68 -5.91
C THR A 133 -2.31 15.18 -7.08
N ARG A 134 -1.18 15.83 -6.81
CA ARG A 134 -0.28 16.38 -7.83
C ARG A 134 0.40 15.30 -8.67
N LEU A 135 0.78 14.19 -8.05
CA LEU A 135 1.37 13.07 -8.77
C LEU A 135 0.36 12.47 -9.75
N VAL A 136 -0.84 12.12 -9.27
CA VAL A 136 -1.89 11.50 -10.08
C VAL A 136 -2.32 12.44 -11.21
N SER A 137 -2.51 13.74 -10.93
CA SER A 137 -2.89 14.71 -11.98
C SER A 137 -1.80 14.94 -13.04
N SER A 138 -0.55 14.62 -12.72
CA SER A 138 0.58 14.73 -13.65
C SER A 138 0.85 13.45 -14.46
N CYS A 139 0.10 12.37 -14.21
CA CYS A 139 0.28 11.07 -14.86
C CYS A 139 -1.02 10.65 -15.58
N PRO A 140 -1.32 11.18 -16.78
CA PRO A 140 -2.60 10.97 -17.45
C PRO A 140 -2.89 9.51 -17.83
N SER A 141 -1.85 8.70 -18.04
CA SER A 141 -1.95 7.28 -18.40
C SER A 141 -1.88 6.32 -17.19
N LEU A 142 -1.95 6.83 -15.96
CA LEU A 142 -1.77 6.02 -14.76
C LEU A 142 -2.96 5.06 -14.54
N GLU A 143 -2.71 3.77 -14.66
CA GLU A 143 -3.71 2.69 -14.48
C GLU A 143 -3.61 2.03 -13.11
N HIS A 144 -2.41 1.92 -12.54
CA HIS A 144 -2.16 1.28 -11.25
C HIS A 144 -1.43 2.23 -10.31
N PHE A 145 -2.03 2.49 -9.16
CA PHE A 145 -1.47 3.38 -8.16
C PHE A 145 -1.46 2.74 -6.77
N THR A 146 -0.27 2.68 -6.16
CA THR A 146 -0.09 2.19 -4.80
C THR A 146 0.72 3.17 -3.98
N LEU A 147 0.18 3.60 -2.84
CA LEU A 147 0.88 4.33 -1.80
C LEU A 147 0.88 3.53 -0.51
N ASN A 148 2.07 3.34 0.07
CA ASN A 148 2.25 2.58 1.29
C ASN A 148 3.27 3.25 2.21
N GLY A 149 2.88 3.63 3.42
CA GLY A 149 3.78 4.32 4.33
C GLY A 149 3.08 5.00 5.49
N TYR A 150 3.84 5.69 6.35
CA TYR A 150 3.21 6.50 7.40
C TYR A 150 2.68 7.77 6.78
N TRP A 151 1.41 8.06 7.02
CA TRP A 151 0.77 9.24 6.49
C TRP A 151 0.13 10.00 7.64
N ASN A 152 0.53 11.25 7.83
CA ASN A 152 -0.11 12.13 8.79
C ASN A 152 -1.62 12.24 8.48
N PRO A 153 -2.52 11.81 9.39
CA PRO A 153 -3.97 11.86 9.18
C PRO A 153 -4.50 13.27 8.94
N LEU A 154 -3.80 14.31 9.39
CA LEU A 154 -4.22 15.69 9.17
C LEU A 154 -4.20 16.09 7.68
N ASN A 155 -3.41 15.39 6.85
CA ASN A 155 -3.45 15.59 5.41
C ASN A 155 -4.59 14.78 4.79
N PRO A 156 -5.41 15.40 3.92
CA PRO A 156 -6.46 14.68 3.23
C PRO A 156 -5.86 13.71 2.20
N ILE A 157 -6.61 12.65 1.90
CA ILE A 157 -6.33 11.80 0.74
C ILE A 157 -7.27 12.24 -0.36
N MET A 158 -6.72 12.81 -1.44
CA MET A 158 -7.50 13.29 -2.58
C MET A 158 -6.96 12.65 -3.86
N ILE A 159 -7.73 11.74 -4.45
CA ILE A 159 -7.35 11.02 -5.66
C ILE A 159 -8.51 11.12 -6.64
N SER A 160 -8.26 11.80 -7.77
CA SER A 160 -9.16 11.84 -8.91
C SER A 160 -8.39 11.42 -10.16
N SER A 161 -8.88 10.39 -10.84
CA SER A 161 -8.32 9.97 -12.13
C SER A 161 -9.31 9.12 -12.92
N PRO A 162 -9.55 9.46 -14.21
CA PRO A 162 -10.35 8.63 -15.09
C PRO A 162 -9.59 7.41 -15.63
N SER A 163 -8.26 7.37 -15.57
CA SER A 163 -7.45 6.27 -16.11
C SER A 163 -7.14 5.16 -15.10
N LEU A 164 -7.30 5.43 -13.80
CA LEU A 164 -7.02 4.45 -12.76
C LEU A 164 -7.97 3.25 -12.83
N ARG A 165 -7.37 2.05 -12.84
CA ARG A 165 -8.04 0.74 -12.76
C ARG A 165 -7.73 0.00 -11.47
N ARG A 166 -6.57 0.25 -10.85
CA ARG A 166 -6.23 -0.32 -9.53
C ARG A 166 -5.71 0.77 -8.60
N LEU A 167 -6.30 0.85 -7.42
CA LEU A 167 -5.92 1.77 -6.37
C LEU A 167 -5.59 1.00 -5.09
N SER A 168 -4.44 1.29 -4.48
CA SER A 168 -4.06 0.77 -3.18
C SER A 168 -3.52 1.88 -2.29
N VAL A 169 -4.22 2.13 -1.19
CA VAL A 169 -3.84 3.12 -0.17
C VAL A 169 -3.64 2.37 1.12
N ILE A 170 -2.39 2.31 1.59
CA ILE A 170 -1.98 1.54 2.76
C ILE A 170 -1.25 2.48 3.70
N THR A 171 -1.99 3.13 4.58
CA THR A 171 -1.43 4.07 5.54
C THR A 171 -1.10 3.35 6.83
N ARG A 172 -0.11 3.90 7.54
CA ARG A 172 0.18 3.55 8.93
C ARG A 172 0.15 4.83 9.75
N THR A 173 -0.32 4.74 10.99
CA THR A 173 -0.39 5.90 11.88
C THR A 173 0.47 5.70 13.12
N PHE A 174 0.94 6.82 13.67
CA PHE A 174 1.77 6.85 14.88
C PHE A 174 0.90 6.72 16.14
N GLY A 175 0.29 5.55 16.36
CA GLY A 175 -0.26 5.17 17.67
C GLY A 175 -1.22 6.17 18.33
N SER A 176 -1.86 7.04 17.55
CA SER A 176 -2.66 8.16 18.04
C SER A 176 -4.08 8.03 17.51
N SER A 177 -5.06 8.35 18.35
CA SER A 177 -6.50 8.34 18.06
C SER A 177 -6.97 9.43 17.09
N TYR A 178 -6.10 9.91 16.19
CA TYR A 178 -6.45 10.96 15.25
C TYR A 178 -7.19 10.39 14.04
N LEU A 179 -8.34 11.01 13.76
CA LEU A 179 -9.06 10.81 12.51
C LEU A 179 -8.32 11.49 11.36
N ARG A 180 -8.42 10.92 10.18
CA ARG A 180 -8.04 11.58 8.94
C ARG A 180 -8.98 12.75 8.67
N THR A 181 -8.44 13.87 8.20
CA THR A 181 -9.26 15.06 7.92
C THR A 181 -10.33 14.76 6.87
N GLU A 182 -9.93 14.20 5.72
CA GLU A 182 -10.84 13.94 4.61
C GLU A 182 -10.27 12.85 3.68
N VAL A 183 -11.18 12.07 3.10
CA VAL A 183 -10.89 11.13 2.01
C VAL A 183 -11.80 11.45 0.83
N VAL A 184 -11.23 11.90 -0.28
CA VAL A 184 -11.90 12.17 -1.54
C VAL A 184 -11.39 11.20 -2.61
N LEU A 185 -12.26 10.32 -3.08
CA LEU A 185 -11.94 9.33 -4.11
C LEU A 185 -12.91 9.50 -5.29
N ASP A 186 -12.43 10.10 -6.37
CA ASP A 186 -13.16 10.26 -7.63
C ASP A 186 -12.50 9.38 -8.71
N VAL A 187 -12.80 8.09 -8.64
CA VAL A 187 -12.09 7.03 -9.36
C VAL A 187 -13.07 6.04 -10.00
N THR A 188 -13.86 6.52 -10.94
CA THR A 188 -15.03 5.81 -11.51
C THR A 188 -14.70 4.52 -12.27
N ASN A 189 -13.48 4.39 -12.80
CA ASN A 189 -13.03 3.24 -13.59
C ASN A 189 -12.18 2.24 -12.80
N VAL A 190 -12.09 2.39 -11.47
CA VAL A 190 -11.31 1.47 -10.64
C VAL A 190 -12.01 0.12 -10.52
N GLU A 191 -11.30 -0.93 -10.90
CA GLU A 191 -11.71 -2.34 -10.87
C GLU A 191 -11.24 -3.05 -9.59
N TYR A 192 -10.16 -2.56 -8.97
CA TYR A 192 -9.59 -3.07 -7.72
C TYR A 192 -9.26 -1.95 -6.73
N LEU A 193 -9.73 -2.09 -5.50
CA LEU A 193 -9.47 -1.16 -4.40
C LEU A 193 -8.88 -1.90 -3.19
N MET A 194 -7.70 -1.48 -2.74
CA MET A 194 -7.19 -1.82 -1.41
C MET A 194 -7.17 -0.55 -0.57
N TYR A 195 -7.90 -0.53 0.53
CA TYR A 195 -7.98 0.61 1.45
C TYR A 195 -7.69 0.15 2.87
N ASP A 196 -6.52 0.54 3.37
CA ASP A 196 -6.04 0.30 4.72
C ASP A 196 -5.59 1.64 5.31
N ASP A 197 -6.41 2.21 6.18
CA ASP A 197 -6.21 3.56 6.71
C ASP A 197 -7.01 3.77 8.01
N VAL A 198 -6.69 4.82 8.74
CA VAL A 198 -7.54 5.29 9.85
C VAL A 198 -8.83 5.89 9.31
N SER A 199 -9.86 5.88 10.16
CA SER A 199 -11.12 6.59 9.91
C SER A 199 -10.92 8.05 9.54
N ALA A 200 -11.76 8.54 8.63
CA ALA A 200 -11.78 9.93 8.24
C ALA A 200 -13.02 10.66 8.80
N SER A 201 -12.86 11.92 9.17
CA SER A 201 -13.97 12.79 9.57
C SER A 201 -14.98 12.97 8.43
N HIS A 202 -14.49 13.00 7.18
CA HIS A 202 -15.32 13.16 5.99
C HIS A 202 -14.89 12.21 4.87
N TYR A 203 -15.86 11.46 4.35
CA TYR A 203 -15.70 10.57 3.19
C TYR A 203 -16.50 11.11 2.00
N CYS A 204 -15.79 11.51 0.95
CA CYS A 204 -16.33 11.93 -0.35
C CYS A 204 -15.89 10.91 -1.40
N ILE A 205 -16.53 9.74 -1.41
CA ILE A 205 -16.25 8.67 -2.37
C ILE A 205 -17.29 8.75 -3.49
N GLY A 206 -16.84 8.83 -4.74
CA GLY A 206 -17.70 8.80 -5.93
C GLY A 206 -18.28 7.40 -6.20
N ASP A 207 -18.90 7.23 -7.36
CA ASP A 207 -19.47 5.94 -7.77
C ASP A 207 -18.36 4.93 -8.11
N LEU A 208 -18.41 3.76 -7.48
CA LEU A 208 -17.47 2.65 -7.68
C LEU A 208 -18.08 1.54 -8.55
N ASN A 209 -18.81 1.91 -9.61
CA ASN A 209 -19.57 0.96 -10.43
C ASN A 209 -18.70 -0.03 -11.20
N ALA A 210 -17.46 0.34 -11.54
CA ALA A 210 -16.50 -0.55 -12.20
C ALA A 210 -15.81 -1.53 -11.22
N LEU A 211 -16.00 -1.35 -9.90
CA LEU A 211 -15.25 -2.07 -8.89
C LEU A 211 -15.66 -3.54 -8.84
N VAL A 212 -14.69 -4.42 -9.08
CA VAL A 212 -14.87 -5.87 -9.08
C VAL A 212 -14.38 -6.47 -7.77
N GLU A 213 -13.30 -5.93 -7.23
CA GLU A 213 -12.58 -6.49 -6.09
C GLU A 213 -12.17 -5.42 -5.09
N ALA A 214 -12.41 -5.69 -3.80
CA ALA A 214 -12.08 -4.78 -2.73
C ALA A 214 -11.42 -5.50 -1.55
N GLU A 215 -10.38 -4.89 -0.98
CA GLU A 215 -9.73 -5.28 0.27
C GLU A 215 -9.77 -4.10 1.23
N ILE A 216 -10.43 -4.26 2.37
CA ILE A 216 -10.66 -3.16 3.32
C ILE A 216 -10.11 -3.51 4.69
N ASN A 217 -9.39 -2.56 5.28
CA ASN A 217 -8.98 -2.59 6.68
C ASN A 217 -9.41 -1.28 7.34
N GLN A 218 -10.43 -1.36 8.18
CA GLN A 218 -11.01 -0.25 8.92
C GLN A 218 -11.36 -0.71 10.33
N THR A 219 -11.08 0.13 11.31
CA THR A 219 -11.23 -0.12 12.75
C THR A 219 -12.51 0.44 13.35
N VAL A 220 -13.20 1.36 12.68
CA VAL A 220 -14.43 1.99 13.18
C VAL A 220 -15.67 1.33 12.57
N PRO A 221 -16.66 0.92 13.38
CA PRO A 221 -17.85 0.21 12.88
C PRO A 221 -18.65 1.00 11.85
N GLU A 222 -18.96 2.27 12.14
CA GLU A 222 -19.76 3.13 11.26
C GLU A 222 -19.09 3.35 9.90
N ASP A 223 -17.79 3.64 9.88
CA ASP A 223 -17.04 3.82 8.64
C ASP A 223 -16.93 2.52 7.85
N THR A 224 -16.73 1.40 8.54
CA THR A 224 -16.70 0.08 7.91
C THR A 224 -18.04 -0.19 7.23
N LEU A 225 -19.17 0.08 7.89
CA LEU A 225 -20.50 -0.08 7.31
C LEU A 225 -20.72 0.85 6.11
N ASN A 226 -20.38 2.13 6.25
CA ASN A 226 -20.49 3.11 5.15
C ASN A 226 -19.69 2.67 3.92
N LEU A 227 -18.49 2.14 4.10
CA LEU A 227 -17.70 1.55 3.01
C LEU A 227 -18.40 0.33 2.42
N LEU A 228 -18.87 -0.62 3.23
CA LEU A 228 -19.58 -1.81 2.75
C LEU A 228 -20.78 -1.48 1.86
N TRP A 229 -21.57 -0.47 2.22
CA TRP A 229 -22.71 0.00 1.40
C TRP A 229 -22.27 0.41 -0.01
N ARG A 230 -21.14 1.11 -0.11
CA ARG A 230 -20.54 1.53 -1.40
C ARG A 230 -19.94 0.36 -2.18
N LEU A 231 -19.55 -0.71 -1.49
CA LEU A 231 -18.95 -1.92 -2.06
C LEU A 231 -19.98 -3.03 -2.35
N SER A 232 -21.28 -2.76 -2.21
CA SER A 232 -22.35 -3.77 -2.34
C SER A 232 -22.41 -4.48 -3.71
N ASN A 233 -21.80 -3.92 -4.75
CA ASN A 233 -21.78 -4.47 -6.11
C ASN A 233 -20.53 -5.29 -6.45
N VAL A 234 -19.53 -5.40 -5.56
CA VAL A 234 -18.28 -6.12 -5.84
C VAL A 234 -18.50 -7.63 -5.97
N ARG A 235 -17.61 -8.30 -6.70
CA ARG A 235 -17.60 -9.77 -6.82
C ARG A 235 -16.71 -10.43 -5.79
N ARG A 236 -15.61 -9.76 -5.43
CA ARG A 236 -14.65 -10.25 -4.44
C ARG A 236 -14.46 -9.21 -3.34
N LEU A 237 -14.63 -9.63 -2.10
CA LEU A 237 -14.47 -8.77 -0.94
C LEU A 237 -13.56 -9.44 0.08
N PHE A 238 -12.53 -8.74 0.53
CA PHE A 238 -11.75 -9.11 1.69
C PHE A 238 -11.93 -8.07 2.79
N LEU A 239 -12.51 -8.50 3.91
CA LEU A 239 -12.55 -7.71 5.14
C LEU A 239 -11.41 -8.17 6.03
N MET A 240 -10.44 -7.29 6.27
CA MET A 240 -9.30 -7.62 7.15
C MET A 240 -9.74 -7.75 8.61
N GLU A 241 -8.83 -8.24 9.46
CA GLU A 241 -9.12 -8.54 10.87
C GLU A 241 -9.78 -7.35 11.58
N SER A 242 -9.26 -6.14 11.40
CA SER A 242 -9.81 -4.94 12.04
C SER A 242 -11.26 -4.67 11.66
N CYS A 243 -11.65 -4.91 10.39
CA CYS A 243 -13.04 -4.75 9.96
C CYS A 243 -13.95 -5.76 10.65
N VAL A 244 -13.51 -7.01 10.74
CA VAL A 244 -14.28 -8.08 11.39
C VAL A 244 -14.46 -7.76 12.88
N VAL A 245 -13.41 -7.28 13.54
CA VAL A 245 -13.46 -6.80 14.94
C VAL A 245 -14.44 -5.63 15.07
N ALA A 246 -14.33 -4.62 14.21
CA ALA A 246 -15.18 -3.43 14.25
C ALA A 246 -16.66 -3.79 14.06
N LEU A 247 -16.98 -4.60 13.07
CA LEU A 247 -18.36 -5.05 12.81
C LEU A 247 -18.90 -5.92 13.94
N HIS A 248 -18.07 -6.75 14.57
CA HIS A 248 -18.49 -7.55 15.72
C HIS A 248 -18.81 -6.70 16.96
N LEU A 249 -18.10 -5.58 17.15
CA LEU A 249 -18.36 -4.64 18.23
C LEU A 249 -19.60 -3.76 17.98
N CYS A 250 -20.16 -3.78 16.78
CA CYS A 250 -21.41 -3.11 16.48
C CYS A 250 -22.56 -3.83 17.19
N GLU A 251 -23.40 -3.09 17.91
CA GLU A 251 -24.60 -3.68 18.52
C GLU A 251 -25.48 -4.31 17.43
N SER A 252 -25.97 -5.53 17.64
CA SER A 252 -26.67 -6.31 16.61
C SER A 252 -27.91 -5.62 16.04
N GLU A 253 -28.55 -4.71 16.80
CA GLU A 253 -29.70 -3.92 16.32
C GLU A 253 -29.29 -2.79 15.35
N GLN A 254 -28.02 -2.40 15.36
CA GLN A 254 -27.45 -1.33 14.53
C GLN A 254 -26.74 -1.89 13.29
N LEU A 255 -26.37 -3.18 13.31
CA LEU A 255 -25.70 -3.84 12.20
C LEU A 255 -26.66 -4.03 11.01
N LYS A 256 -26.61 -3.09 10.06
CA LYS A 256 -27.38 -3.13 8.82
C LYS A 256 -26.44 -3.25 7.63
N LEU A 257 -26.13 -4.50 7.28
CA LEU A 257 -25.32 -4.82 6.11
C LEU A 257 -26.11 -4.63 4.81
N PRO A 258 -25.46 -4.18 3.73
CA PRO A 258 -26.07 -4.15 2.41
C PRO A 258 -26.25 -5.58 1.88
N VAL A 259 -27.21 -5.78 0.98
CA VAL A 259 -27.27 -7.00 0.19
C VAL A 259 -26.21 -6.94 -0.90
N PHE A 260 -25.27 -7.89 -0.86
CA PHE A 260 -24.19 -8.01 -1.83
C PHE A 260 -24.65 -8.82 -3.05
N ARG A 261 -25.18 -8.12 -4.06
CA ARG A 261 -25.90 -8.75 -5.18
C ARG A 261 -25.00 -9.54 -6.14
N ASN A 262 -23.70 -9.26 -6.16
CA ASN A 262 -22.75 -9.87 -7.11
C ASN A 262 -21.61 -10.62 -6.40
N LEU A 263 -21.59 -10.62 -5.07
CA LEU A 263 -20.48 -11.14 -4.30
C LEU A 263 -20.44 -12.67 -4.37
N ASN A 264 -19.40 -13.19 -5.01
CA ASN A 264 -19.17 -14.63 -5.12
C ASN A 264 -17.91 -15.10 -4.39
N HIS A 265 -17.00 -14.21 -4.01
CA HIS A 265 -15.86 -14.53 -3.15
C HIS A 265 -15.80 -13.60 -1.94
N LEU A 266 -15.91 -14.17 -0.74
CA LEU A 266 -15.76 -13.45 0.51
C LEU A 266 -14.55 -14.02 1.25
N LYS A 267 -13.60 -13.16 1.58
CA LYS A 267 -12.49 -13.47 2.47
C LYS A 267 -12.65 -12.64 3.73
N LEU A 268 -12.40 -13.25 4.88
CA LEU A 268 -12.51 -12.59 6.17
C LEU A 268 -11.20 -12.73 6.93
N GLY A 269 -10.76 -11.69 7.63
CA GLY A 269 -9.71 -11.73 8.63
C GLY A 269 -10.23 -12.39 9.91
N CYS A 270 -9.33 -12.81 10.79
CA CYS A 270 -9.70 -13.58 11.98
C CYS A 270 -8.83 -13.14 13.13
N SER A 271 -9.49 -12.82 14.24
CA SER A 271 -8.87 -12.68 15.54
C SER A 271 -9.20 -13.91 16.37
N ALA A 272 -8.21 -14.51 17.01
CA ALA A 272 -8.40 -15.70 17.85
C ALA A 272 -9.31 -15.44 19.08
N PHE A 273 -9.65 -14.18 19.34
CA PHE A 273 -10.31 -13.72 20.56
C PHE A 273 -11.79 -13.39 20.39
N ILE A 274 -12.36 -13.53 19.18
CA ILE A 274 -13.73 -13.07 18.89
C ILE A 274 -14.60 -14.20 18.33
N SER A 275 -15.78 -14.40 18.93
CA SER A 275 -16.83 -15.27 18.40
C SER A 275 -17.65 -14.54 17.35
N TRP A 276 -17.14 -14.53 16.12
CA TRP A 276 -17.74 -13.81 15.00
C TRP A 276 -18.82 -14.62 14.23
N TYR A 277 -19.37 -15.67 14.85
CA TYR A 277 -20.42 -16.53 14.25
C TYR A 277 -21.65 -15.72 13.82
N THR A 278 -22.14 -14.82 14.66
CA THR A 278 -23.32 -13.98 14.33
C THR A 278 -23.06 -13.11 13.11
N LEU A 279 -21.92 -12.40 13.10
CA LEU A 279 -21.49 -11.58 11.97
C LEU A 279 -21.32 -12.42 10.69
N LEU A 280 -20.74 -13.61 10.80
CA LEU A 280 -20.61 -14.53 9.67
C LEU A 280 -21.99 -14.87 9.09
N MET A 281 -22.95 -15.25 9.94
CA MET A 281 -24.29 -15.60 9.49
C MET A 281 -25.00 -14.43 8.82
N GLU A 282 -24.85 -13.22 9.34
CA GLU A 282 -25.40 -12.02 8.70
C GLU A 282 -24.76 -11.75 7.33
N LEU A 283 -23.43 -11.81 7.23
CA LEU A 283 -22.72 -11.66 5.95
C LEU A 283 -23.16 -12.70 4.91
N LEU A 284 -23.34 -13.96 5.33
CA LEU A 284 -23.83 -15.04 4.48
C LEU A 284 -25.26 -14.79 4.01
N ASN A 285 -26.15 -14.34 4.90
CA ASN A 285 -27.52 -13.97 4.56
C ASN A 285 -27.59 -12.80 3.58
N CYS A 286 -26.63 -11.87 3.67
CA CYS A 286 -26.51 -10.73 2.77
C CYS A 286 -25.82 -11.06 1.42
N ALA A 287 -25.25 -12.25 1.25
CA ALA A 287 -24.49 -12.65 0.06
C ALA A 287 -25.12 -13.88 -0.64
N PRO A 288 -26.27 -13.70 -1.33
CA PRO A 288 -27.06 -14.83 -1.86
C PRO A 288 -26.38 -15.64 -2.98
N PHE A 289 -25.34 -15.09 -3.61
CA PHE A 289 -24.60 -15.74 -4.71
C PHE A 289 -23.16 -16.10 -4.32
N LEU A 290 -22.89 -16.24 -3.02
CA LEU A 290 -21.55 -16.58 -2.53
C LEU A 290 -21.14 -17.99 -2.98
N GLU A 291 -20.03 -18.09 -3.71
CA GLU A 291 -19.47 -19.36 -4.19
C GLU A 291 -18.27 -19.80 -3.34
N THR A 292 -17.45 -18.83 -2.89
CA THR A 292 -16.22 -19.08 -2.14
C THR A 292 -16.21 -18.25 -0.86
N LEU A 293 -16.11 -18.94 0.29
CA LEU A 293 -15.80 -18.34 1.58
C LEU A 293 -14.38 -18.73 2.01
N SER A 294 -13.52 -17.76 2.20
CA SER A 294 -12.13 -17.94 2.65
C SER A 294 -11.92 -17.39 4.05
N LEU A 295 -11.59 -18.27 4.99
CA LEU A 295 -11.27 -17.92 6.37
C LEU A 295 -9.75 -18.02 6.59
N PRO A 296 -9.16 -17.23 7.49
CA PRO A 296 -7.73 -17.27 7.72
C PRO A 296 -7.34 -18.59 8.35
N LYS A 297 -6.10 -18.98 8.10
CA LYS A 297 -5.50 -20.09 8.80
C LYS A 297 -5.34 -19.71 10.27
N VAL A 298 -6.16 -20.28 11.15
CA VAL A 298 -6.00 -20.11 12.60
C VAL A 298 -4.66 -20.72 13.00
N SER A 299 -3.68 -19.88 13.35
CA SER A 299 -2.50 -20.34 14.07
C SER A 299 -2.92 -20.60 15.52
N VAL A 300 -3.18 -21.87 15.86
CA VAL A 300 -3.34 -22.27 17.25
C VAL A 300 -2.02 -21.95 17.93
N MET A 301 -1.98 -20.90 18.77
CA MET A 301 -0.87 -20.73 19.69
C MET A 301 -0.98 -21.90 20.66
N SER A 302 -0.09 -22.89 20.52
CA SER A 302 0.04 -23.96 21.50
C SER A 302 0.61 -23.39 22.79
N SER A 303 -0.22 -22.75 23.61
CA SER A 303 0.05 -22.52 25.01
C SER A 303 -0.59 -23.66 25.81
N ILE A 304 0.04 -24.83 25.76
CA ILE A 304 -0.04 -25.78 26.88
C ILE A 304 1.19 -25.45 27.73
N PRO A 305 1.05 -24.89 28.94
CA PRO A 305 2.10 -25.01 29.92
C PRO A 305 2.18 -26.49 30.29
N ASP A 306 3.17 -27.20 29.74
CA ASP A 306 3.63 -28.46 30.30
C ASP A 306 4.23 -28.14 31.67
N ASN A 307 3.39 -28.06 32.69
CA ASN A 307 3.72 -28.15 34.11
C ASN A 307 2.43 -28.33 34.90
N LEU A 308 1.86 -29.54 34.83
CA LEU A 308 0.94 -30.10 35.83
C LEU A 308 0.82 -31.63 35.63
N LYS A 309 1.91 -32.34 35.96
CA LYS A 309 1.94 -33.55 36.83
C LYS A 309 3.34 -34.15 36.87
#